data_AF-A0AAN3MBH4-F1
#
_entry.id   AF-A0AAN3MBH4-F1
#
_cell.length_a   1.000
_cell.length_b   1.000
_cell.length_c   1.000
_cell.angle_alpha   90.00
_cell.angle_beta   90.00
_cell.angle_gamma   90.00
#
_symmetry.space_group_name_H-M   'P 1'
#
loop_
_entity.id
_entity.type
_entity.pdbx_description
1 polymer ?
#
loop_
_entity_poly.entity_id
_entity_poly.type
_entity_poly.pdbx_seq_one_letter_code
_entity_poly.pdbx_strand_id
1 'polypeptide(L)'
;MYKVRVLQEIDDRLDAEYYNPAALSTLKKMETKGTVTTFGDLVDEGYRVVYHGADSIYGLKDSETLPFLSPTQIDANGSISFEDAEKLPLYYKDKYPKGLGKTGEILVEVKGNVSKVGIIPSTFPKNLMISGSLYKATLDPKRVDSHYVLAFLKSKHGQILKNRLTSNTIINYIAKDALYSIPVIELKEKAQKYIGDKVRQAERLRAWAKLLEYRVQSFHSQFIPDQMNLDFGKKTRKVSSDRMTERLDAHFYPGVVEQYLNTHPCKFKSLNALTTVIYNGQTQPESIDEFCEQITVANLSTSFIKGQPRKVSSPSKVDKFIKAHDILMCNAAHNKSYIGRELTYVHTDKKLLPSTEVMTIRVNRDLLPASYVRTYLLSRLGYVKIQSTIRGITAHSYPDDIALLDIYIPEVASNKKHQWFKQDDLLVQAGCAVELSQKLTSCAKTLVEALIEGQLTEQQLIQAQQALEDGDNSLDQAILSKLSAEGYAIEGATPLFSDVDELYSLLEEAVQAEAEE
;
A
#
# COMPACT_ATOMS: atom_id res chain seq x y z
N MET A 1 -29.26 -20.99 -9.27
CA MET A 1 -29.14 -22.45 -9.06
C MET A 1 -28.71 -23.06 -10.39
N TYR A 2 -27.51 -23.63 -10.48
CA TYR A 2 -26.99 -24.25 -11.70
C TYR A 2 -27.01 -25.79 -11.57
N LYS A 3 -27.18 -26.51 -12.68
CA LYS A 3 -27.08 -27.98 -12.72
C LYS A 3 -25.75 -28.36 -13.36
N VAL A 4 -24.90 -29.09 -12.65
CA VAL A 4 -23.65 -29.66 -13.20
C VAL A 4 -23.88 -31.13 -13.46
N ARG A 5 -23.67 -31.56 -14.71
CA ARG A 5 -23.68 -32.98 -15.08
C ARG A 5 -22.22 -33.44 -15.08
N VAL A 6 -21.75 -34.00 -13.97
CA VAL A 6 -20.39 -34.57 -13.87
C VAL A 6 -20.41 -35.89 -14.65
N LEU A 7 -19.84 -35.90 -15.85
CA LEU A 7 -20.05 -36.97 -16.82
C LEU A 7 -18.95 -38.03 -16.85
N GLN A 8 -17.81 -37.87 -16.18
CA GLN A 8 -16.79 -38.94 -16.22
C GLN A 8 -15.75 -39.03 -15.10
N GLU A 9 -15.51 -38.03 -14.27
CA GLU A 9 -14.57 -38.15 -13.14
C GLU A 9 -15.13 -37.41 -11.93
N ILE A 10 -15.80 -38.17 -11.05
CA ILE A 10 -16.08 -37.72 -9.70
C ILE A 10 -14.82 -38.02 -8.91
N ASP A 11 -14.10 -36.97 -8.54
CA ASP A 11 -13.01 -37.00 -7.57
C ASP A 11 -13.57 -37.35 -6.16
N ASP A 12 -12.73 -37.51 -5.15
CA ASP A 12 -13.14 -37.91 -3.78
C ASP A 12 -14.13 -36.93 -3.10
N ARG A 13 -14.46 -35.80 -3.76
CA ARG A 13 -15.43 -34.79 -3.30
C ARG A 13 -16.75 -34.86 -4.07
N LEU A 14 -17.84 -34.65 -3.34
CA LEU A 14 -19.23 -34.69 -3.83
C LEU A 14 -20.02 -33.42 -3.39
N ASP A 15 -19.44 -32.24 -3.57
CA ASP A 15 -20.09 -30.96 -3.26
C ASP A 15 -20.14 -30.01 -4.47
N ALA A 16 -21.20 -29.21 -4.57
CA ALA A 16 -21.48 -28.40 -5.75
C ALA A 16 -20.50 -27.23 -5.91
N GLU A 17 -20.01 -26.70 -4.79
CA GLU A 17 -19.02 -25.62 -4.73
C GLU A 17 -17.70 -26.02 -5.38
N TYR A 18 -17.24 -27.26 -5.15
CA TYR A 18 -16.05 -27.82 -5.78
C TYR A 18 -16.17 -27.90 -7.31
N TYR A 19 -17.31 -28.41 -7.81
CA TYR A 19 -17.60 -28.54 -9.25
C TYR A 19 -18.25 -27.30 -9.87
N ASN A 20 -18.02 -26.10 -9.32
CA ASN A 20 -18.65 -24.91 -9.86
C ASN A 20 -18.26 -24.70 -11.35
N PRO A 21 -19.19 -24.24 -12.21
CA PRO A 21 -18.94 -24.11 -13.65
C PRO A 21 -17.74 -23.23 -14.02
N ALA A 22 -17.44 -22.21 -13.20
CA ALA A 22 -16.32 -21.31 -13.45
C ALA A 22 -14.96 -22.03 -13.27
N ALA A 23 -14.85 -22.93 -12.30
CA ALA A 23 -13.66 -23.75 -12.07
C ALA A 23 -13.46 -24.78 -13.19
N LEU A 24 -14.52 -25.48 -13.58
CA LEU A 24 -14.48 -26.44 -14.70
C LEU A 24 -14.12 -25.74 -16.01
N SER A 25 -14.68 -24.55 -16.26
CA SER A 25 -14.33 -23.75 -17.43
C SER A 25 -12.87 -23.29 -17.39
N THR A 26 -12.36 -22.90 -16.22
CA THR A 26 -10.96 -22.49 -16.05
C THR A 26 -10.01 -23.64 -16.36
N LEU A 27 -10.26 -24.83 -15.81
CA LEU A 27 -9.48 -26.04 -16.08
C LEU A 27 -9.42 -26.35 -17.58
N LYS A 28 -10.59 -26.42 -18.23
CA LYS A 28 -10.66 -26.69 -19.67
C LYS A 28 -9.90 -25.67 -20.50
N LYS A 29 -9.96 -24.37 -20.14
CA LYS A 29 -9.19 -23.33 -20.82
C LYS A 29 -7.68 -23.57 -20.66
N MET A 30 -7.21 -23.84 -19.45
CA MET A 30 -5.80 -24.10 -19.18
C MET A 30 -5.29 -25.33 -19.96
N GLU A 31 -6.02 -26.44 -19.93
CA GLU A 31 -5.68 -27.68 -20.66
C GLU A 31 -5.67 -27.48 -22.18
N THR A 32 -6.51 -26.58 -22.71
CA THR A 32 -6.51 -26.22 -24.13
C THR A 32 -5.29 -25.35 -24.51
N LYS A 33 -4.74 -24.59 -23.56
CA LYS A 33 -3.66 -23.63 -23.80
C LYS A 33 -2.26 -24.19 -23.55
N GLY A 34 -2.13 -25.19 -22.69
CA GLY A 34 -0.83 -25.79 -22.39
C GLY A 34 -0.92 -26.93 -21.38
N THR A 35 0.25 -27.39 -20.96
CA THR A 35 0.38 -28.37 -19.90
C THR A 35 -0.06 -27.77 -18.57
N VAL A 36 -0.69 -28.58 -17.73
CA VAL A 36 -1.10 -28.21 -16.38
C VAL A 36 -0.40 -29.14 -15.40
N THR A 37 0.21 -28.55 -14.37
CA THR A 37 0.78 -29.25 -13.22
C THR A 37 0.00 -28.90 -11.96
N THR A 38 0.42 -29.39 -10.80
CA THR A 38 -0.18 -29.05 -9.52
C THR A 38 0.74 -28.12 -8.73
N PHE A 39 0.17 -27.27 -7.87
CA PHE A 39 0.95 -26.43 -6.97
C PHE A 39 1.87 -27.26 -6.09
N GLY A 40 1.42 -28.44 -5.63
CA GLY A 40 2.23 -29.37 -4.85
C GLY A 40 3.48 -29.88 -5.56
N ASP A 41 3.39 -30.15 -6.87
CA ASP A 41 4.54 -30.58 -7.68
C ASP A 41 5.63 -29.48 -7.81
N LEU A 42 5.24 -28.22 -7.64
CA LEU A 42 6.13 -27.07 -7.70
C LEU A 42 6.78 -26.74 -6.35
N VAL A 43 6.27 -27.28 -5.23
CA VAL A 43 6.72 -26.99 -3.87
C VAL A 43 7.90 -27.90 -3.49
N ASP A 44 9.03 -27.29 -3.11
CA ASP A 44 10.18 -27.98 -2.53
C ASP A 44 10.01 -28.15 -1.01
N GLU A 45 9.68 -27.06 -0.30
CA GLU A 45 9.41 -27.08 1.13
C GLU A 45 8.09 -26.35 1.45
N GLY A 46 7.18 -27.03 2.16
CA GLY A 46 5.90 -26.44 2.57
C GLY A 46 5.59 -26.67 4.04
N TYR A 47 5.16 -25.63 4.75
CA TYR A 47 4.85 -25.71 6.17
C TYR A 47 3.76 -24.72 6.62
N ARG A 48 2.85 -25.21 7.47
CA ARG A 48 1.90 -24.39 8.22
C ARG A 48 2.22 -24.51 9.70
N VAL A 49 2.56 -23.38 10.33
CA VAL A 49 2.95 -23.34 11.74
C VAL A 49 1.71 -23.49 12.62
N VAL A 50 1.85 -24.27 13.70
CA VAL A 50 0.84 -24.38 14.75
C VAL A 50 1.41 -23.79 16.04
N TYR A 51 0.88 -22.64 16.45
CA TYR A 51 1.27 -21.99 17.70
C TYR A 51 0.37 -22.47 18.84
N HIS A 52 0.96 -22.83 19.97
CA HIS A 52 0.24 -23.19 21.19
C HIS A 52 -0.05 -21.95 22.06
N GLY A 53 -0.74 -20.98 21.48
CA GLY A 53 -1.08 -19.69 22.11
C GLY A 53 -0.13 -18.54 21.73
N ALA A 54 -0.62 -17.31 21.94
CA ALA A 54 0.13 -16.07 21.81
C ALA A 54 0.32 -15.48 23.20
N ASP A 55 1.57 -15.45 23.66
CA ASP A 55 1.94 -14.83 24.92
C ASP A 55 1.83 -13.31 24.82
N SER A 56 1.47 -12.66 25.94
CA SER A 56 1.37 -11.21 26.01
C SER A 56 2.74 -10.56 25.79
N ILE A 57 2.74 -9.46 25.03
CA ILE A 57 3.90 -8.57 24.86
C ILE A 57 3.91 -7.42 25.86
N TYR A 58 2.94 -7.35 26.78
CA TYR A 58 2.84 -6.27 27.75
C TYR A 58 4.08 -6.23 28.66
N GLY A 59 4.76 -5.09 28.69
CA GLY A 59 5.97 -4.88 29.49
C GLY A 59 7.27 -5.30 28.79
N LEU A 60 7.22 -5.88 27.59
CA LEU A 60 8.41 -6.16 26.79
C LEU A 60 8.91 -4.90 26.07
N LYS A 61 10.22 -4.75 25.98
CA LYS A 61 10.85 -3.73 25.12
C LYS A 61 10.76 -4.16 23.67
N ASP A 62 10.85 -3.21 22.73
CA ASP A 62 10.86 -3.53 21.29
C ASP A 62 11.96 -4.53 20.91
N SER A 63 13.13 -4.46 21.55
CA SER A 63 14.25 -5.41 21.37
C SER A 63 13.94 -6.85 21.82
N GLU A 64 12.88 -7.04 22.60
CA GLU A 64 12.43 -8.33 23.14
C GLU A 64 11.19 -8.85 22.39
N THR A 65 10.85 -8.21 21.27
CA THR A 65 9.75 -8.60 20.39
C THR A 65 10.24 -8.87 18.98
N LEU A 66 9.44 -9.58 18.21
CA LEU A 66 9.61 -9.81 16.78
C LEU A 66 8.29 -9.56 16.04
N PRO A 67 8.32 -9.29 14.73
CA PRO A 67 7.10 -9.06 13.96
C PRO A 67 6.39 -10.38 13.61
N PHE A 68 5.07 -10.35 13.63
CA PHE A 68 4.17 -11.46 13.38
C PHE A 68 3.22 -11.13 12.23
N LEU A 69 3.42 -11.80 11.09
CA LEU A 69 2.69 -11.54 9.87
C LEU A 69 1.42 -12.40 9.81
N SER A 70 0.27 -11.74 9.72
CA SER A 70 -1.02 -12.37 9.50
C SER A 70 -1.54 -12.05 8.08
N PRO A 71 -2.62 -12.70 7.62
CA PRO A 71 -3.24 -12.36 6.34
C PRO A 71 -3.68 -10.89 6.23
N THR A 72 -3.91 -10.16 7.33
CA THR A 72 -4.37 -8.77 7.29
C THR A 72 -3.32 -7.82 6.73
N GLN A 73 -2.04 -8.16 6.85
CA GLN A 73 -0.92 -7.39 6.30
C GLN A 73 -0.69 -7.64 4.79
N ILE A 74 -1.40 -8.59 4.18
CA ILE A 74 -1.31 -8.89 2.75
C ILE A 74 -2.47 -8.19 2.03
N ASP A 75 -2.15 -7.34 1.05
CA ASP A 75 -3.17 -6.60 0.32
C ASP A 75 -3.85 -7.42 -0.81
N ALA A 76 -4.76 -6.79 -1.54
CA ALA A 76 -5.46 -7.44 -2.66
C ALA A 76 -4.55 -7.75 -3.86
N ASN A 77 -3.35 -7.16 -3.93
CA ASN A 77 -2.36 -7.40 -4.98
C ASN A 77 -1.28 -8.41 -4.54
N GLY A 78 -1.22 -8.76 -3.25
CA GLY A 78 -0.23 -9.67 -2.69
C GLY A 78 1.03 -8.97 -2.16
N SER A 79 1.02 -7.64 -2.11
CA SER A 79 2.04 -6.87 -1.41
C SER A 79 1.88 -7.03 0.10
N ILE A 80 3.00 -7.09 0.80
CA ILE A 80 3.05 -7.25 2.25
C ILE A 80 3.40 -5.91 2.91
N SER A 81 2.57 -5.45 3.83
CA SER A 81 2.88 -4.32 4.71
C SER A 81 3.41 -4.82 6.06
N PHE A 82 4.63 -4.43 6.42
CA PHE A 82 5.25 -4.83 7.69
C PHE A 82 5.03 -3.83 8.83
N GLU A 83 4.61 -2.59 8.52
CA GLU A 83 4.50 -1.49 9.48
C GLU A 83 3.44 -1.75 10.55
N ASP A 84 2.33 -2.39 10.16
CA ASP A 84 1.22 -2.73 11.04
C ASP A 84 1.23 -4.22 11.45
N ALA A 85 2.37 -4.91 11.31
CA ALA A 85 2.47 -6.28 11.77
C ALA A 85 2.33 -6.35 13.30
N GLU A 86 1.59 -7.36 13.77
CA GLU A 86 1.52 -7.66 15.20
C GLU A 86 2.91 -8.05 15.71
N LYS A 87 3.09 -8.11 17.03
CA LYS A 87 4.37 -8.49 17.65
C LYS A 87 4.20 -9.72 18.53
N LEU A 88 5.22 -10.56 18.58
CA LEU A 88 5.35 -11.69 19.51
C LEU A 88 6.63 -11.56 20.34
N PRO A 89 6.72 -12.24 21.51
CA PRO A 89 7.96 -12.31 22.26
C PRO A 89 9.11 -12.91 21.43
N LEU A 90 10.32 -12.37 21.58
CA LEU A 90 11.49 -12.72 20.76
C LEU A 90 11.82 -14.22 20.80
N TYR A 91 11.60 -14.89 21.93
CA TYR A 91 11.91 -16.32 22.10
C TYR A 91 11.06 -17.24 21.18
N TYR A 92 9.99 -16.72 20.55
CA TYR A 92 9.18 -17.49 19.61
C TYR A 92 9.97 -18.00 18.40
N LYS A 93 11.02 -17.29 17.99
CA LYS A 93 11.90 -17.75 16.90
C LYS A 93 12.60 -19.07 17.24
N ASP A 94 12.93 -19.29 18.52
CA ASP A 94 13.65 -20.47 18.98
C ASP A 94 12.66 -21.61 19.31
N LYS A 95 11.46 -21.27 19.81
CA LYS A 95 10.37 -22.23 20.08
C LYS A 95 9.70 -22.75 18.80
N TYR A 96 9.56 -21.90 17.78
CA TYR A 96 8.89 -22.22 16.51
C TYR A 96 9.77 -21.86 15.30
N PRO A 97 10.97 -22.46 15.15
CA PRO A 97 11.94 -22.05 14.12
C PRO A 97 11.42 -22.18 12.69
N LYS A 98 10.53 -23.15 12.42
CA LYS A 98 9.89 -23.32 11.10
C LYS A 98 8.88 -22.22 10.75
N GLY A 99 8.51 -21.38 11.73
CA GLY A 99 7.64 -20.24 11.52
C GLY A 99 8.33 -18.98 11.03
N LEU A 100 9.66 -18.96 11.00
CA LEU A 100 10.43 -17.87 10.41
C LEU A 100 10.22 -17.82 8.90
N GLY A 101 9.88 -16.64 8.38
CA GLY A 101 9.76 -16.39 6.95
C GLY A 101 11.12 -16.38 6.24
N LYS A 102 11.13 -16.82 4.98
CA LYS A 102 12.28 -16.78 4.08
C LYS A 102 11.93 -16.01 2.82
N THR A 103 12.87 -15.26 2.27
CA THR A 103 12.71 -14.58 0.97
C THR A 103 12.23 -15.56 -0.11
N GLY A 104 11.28 -15.11 -0.94
CA GLY A 104 10.73 -15.89 -2.04
C GLY A 104 9.68 -16.93 -1.63
N GLU A 105 9.43 -17.15 -0.33
CA GLU A 105 8.34 -18.01 0.10
C GLU A 105 6.98 -17.40 -0.29
N ILE A 106 6.16 -18.20 -0.97
CA ILE A 106 4.76 -17.87 -1.21
C ILE A 106 3.99 -18.15 0.08
N LEU A 107 3.16 -17.17 0.46
CA LEU A 107 2.26 -17.25 1.60
C LEU A 107 0.84 -17.37 1.06
N VAL A 108 0.16 -18.48 1.36
CA VAL A 108 -1.24 -18.71 0.97
C VAL A 108 -2.11 -18.72 2.21
N GLU A 109 -3.13 -17.88 2.28
CA GLU A 109 -4.13 -17.94 3.35
C GLU A 109 -4.96 -19.22 3.21
N VAL A 110 -4.83 -20.09 4.21
CA VAL A 110 -5.50 -21.40 4.27
C VAL A 110 -6.50 -21.50 5.41
N LYS A 111 -6.55 -20.50 6.30
CA LYS A 111 -7.55 -20.41 7.37
C LYS A 111 -8.00 -18.95 7.51
N GLY A 112 -9.31 -18.70 7.54
CA GLY A 112 -9.85 -17.35 7.65
C GLY A 112 -10.72 -17.00 6.46
N ASN A 113 -10.39 -15.94 5.72
CA ASN A 113 -11.13 -15.58 4.50
C ASN A 113 -10.63 -16.35 3.27
N VAL A 114 -9.46 -17.00 3.38
CA VAL A 114 -8.87 -17.83 2.33
C VAL A 114 -8.82 -17.05 1.01
N SER A 115 -8.36 -15.80 1.06
CA SER A 115 -8.36 -14.86 -0.08
C SER A 115 -6.97 -14.31 -0.37
N LYS A 116 -6.12 -14.26 0.66
CA LYS A 116 -4.80 -13.64 0.57
C LYS A 116 -3.76 -14.61 0.04
N VAL A 117 -2.94 -14.11 -0.87
CA VAL A 117 -1.71 -14.74 -1.34
C VAL A 117 -0.66 -13.62 -1.42
N GLY A 118 0.55 -13.86 -0.96
CA GLY A 118 1.66 -12.92 -1.04
C GLY A 118 2.99 -13.65 -1.20
N ILE A 119 4.06 -12.91 -1.43
CA ILE A 119 5.42 -13.45 -1.46
C ILE A 119 6.30 -12.65 -0.50
N ILE A 120 7.19 -13.32 0.22
CA ILE A 120 8.13 -12.63 1.10
C ILE A 120 9.21 -11.96 0.22
N PRO A 121 9.32 -10.61 0.23
CA PRO A 121 10.30 -9.89 -0.58
C PRO A 121 11.74 -10.16 -0.10
N SER A 122 12.73 -9.71 -0.87
CA SER A 122 14.15 -9.75 -0.48
C SER A 122 14.42 -8.96 0.80
N THR A 123 13.79 -7.79 0.93
CA THR A 123 13.93 -6.92 2.09
C THR A 123 12.71 -7.02 2.99
N PHE A 124 12.87 -7.64 4.15
CA PHE A 124 11.82 -7.80 5.16
C PHE A 124 12.42 -7.78 6.58
N PRO A 125 11.60 -7.57 7.63
CA PRO A 125 12.09 -7.52 9.00
C PRO A 125 12.78 -8.82 9.44
N LYS A 126 13.87 -8.69 10.20
CA LYS A 126 14.56 -9.84 10.79
C LYS A 126 13.64 -10.59 11.75
N ASN A 127 13.75 -11.92 11.76
CA ASN A 127 12.95 -12.84 12.58
C ASN A 127 11.42 -12.71 12.36
N LEU A 128 11.00 -12.37 11.14
CA LEU A 128 9.58 -12.32 10.79
C LEU A 128 8.92 -13.69 11.01
N MET A 129 7.96 -13.75 11.93
CA MET A 129 7.18 -14.96 12.20
C MET A 129 5.89 -14.94 11.39
N ILE A 130 5.56 -16.07 10.77
CA ILE A 130 4.38 -16.20 9.91
C ILE A 130 3.24 -16.87 10.68
N SER A 131 2.06 -16.27 10.65
CA SER A 131 0.85 -16.80 11.29
C SER A 131 0.45 -18.16 10.76
N GLY A 132 -0.10 -19.00 11.64
CA GLY A 132 -0.68 -20.30 11.27
C GLY A 132 -1.95 -20.21 10.41
N SER A 133 -2.43 -19.01 10.07
CA SER A 133 -3.45 -18.81 9.05
C SER A 133 -2.89 -18.82 7.62
N LEU A 134 -1.57 -18.67 7.48
CA LEU A 134 -0.84 -18.73 6.22
C LEU A 134 -0.10 -20.06 6.11
N TYR A 135 -0.15 -20.67 4.94
CA TYR A 135 0.71 -21.76 4.51
C TYR A 135 1.92 -21.16 3.82
N LYS A 136 3.13 -21.56 4.24
CA LYS A 136 4.39 -21.15 3.63
C LYS A 136 4.81 -22.18 2.61
N ALA A 137 5.20 -21.75 1.42
CA ALA A 137 5.66 -22.60 0.33
C ALA A 137 6.91 -22.02 -0.32
N THR A 138 8.02 -22.74 -0.22
CA THR A 138 9.22 -22.53 -1.04
C THR A 138 9.06 -23.36 -2.31
N LEU A 139 9.12 -22.72 -3.47
CA LEU A 139 9.02 -23.42 -4.76
C LEU A 139 10.40 -23.83 -5.28
N ASP A 140 10.46 -24.89 -6.08
CA ASP A 140 11.69 -25.30 -6.76
C ASP A 140 12.02 -24.30 -7.90
N PRO A 141 13.09 -23.49 -7.77
CA PRO A 141 13.44 -22.48 -8.76
C PRO A 141 13.85 -23.08 -10.11
N LYS A 142 14.18 -24.38 -10.17
CA LYS A 142 14.47 -25.07 -11.45
C LYS A 142 13.21 -25.42 -12.22
N ARG A 143 12.06 -25.49 -11.55
CA ARG A 143 10.76 -25.83 -12.15
C ARG A 143 9.94 -24.60 -12.47
N VAL A 144 9.96 -23.59 -11.60
CA VAL A 144 9.06 -22.45 -11.74
C VAL A 144 9.59 -21.18 -11.09
N ASP A 145 9.24 -20.04 -11.69
CA ASP A 145 9.40 -18.72 -11.12
C ASP A 145 8.31 -18.47 -10.04
N SER A 146 8.73 -18.18 -8.81
CA SER A 146 7.82 -17.93 -7.68
C SER A 146 6.90 -16.72 -7.87
N HIS A 147 7.39 -15.67 -8.53
CA HIS A 147 6.63 -14.45 -8.78
C HIS A 147 5.57 -14.67 -9.88
N TYR A 148 5.87 -15.54 -10.85
CA TYR A 148 4.85 -16.03 -11.78
C TYR A 148 3.74 -16.81 -11.06
N VAL A 149 4.09 -17.76 -10.17
CA VAL A 149 3.08 -18.53 -9.42
C VAL A 149 2.25 -17.63 -8.52
N LEU A 150 2.86 -16.61 -7.90
CA LEU A 150 2.11 -15.57 -7.19
C LEU A 150 1.08 -14.90 -8.12
N ALA A 151 1.51 -14.41 -9.29
CA ALA A 151 0.61 -13.78 -10.25
C ALA A 151 -0.53 -14.72 -10.68
N PHE A 152 -0.24 -16.00 -10.90
CA PHE A 152 -1.24 -17.02 -11.21
C PHE A 152 -2.24 -17.21 -10.06
N LEU A 153 -1.77 -17.45 -8.84
CA LEU A 153 -2.64 -17.64 -7.67
C LEU A 153 -3.49 -16.40 -7.38
N LYS A 154 -3.01 -15.20 -7.72
CA LYS A 154 -3.75 -13.93 -7.61
C LYS A 154 -4.71 -13.66 -8.76
N SER A 155 -4.52 -14.31 -9.90
CA SER A 155 -5.42 -14.19 -11.05
C SER A 155 -6.83 -14.65 -10.72
N LYS A 156 -7.80 -14.16 -11.50
CA LYS A 156 -9.19 -14.62 -11.47
C LYS A 156 -9.26 -16.15 -11.50
N HIS A 157 -8.49 -16.79 -12.39
CA HIS A 157 -8.45 -18.24 -12.54
C HIS A 157 -7.86 -18.94 -11.31
N GLY A 158 -6.72 -18.46 -10.80
CA GLY A 158 -6.11 -19.01 -9.59
C GLY A 158 -7.01 -18.87 -8.36
N GLN A 159 -7.69 -17.74 -8.20
CA GLN A 159 -8.65 -17.55 -7.10
C GLN A 159 -9.86 -18.46 -7.23
N ILE A 160 -10.41 -18.67 -8.44
CA ILE A 160 -11.50 -19.63 -8.67
C ILE A 160 -11.06 -21.05 -8.27
N LEU A 161 -9.87 -21.48 -8.72
CA LEU A 161 -9.34 -22.81 -8.45
C LEU A 161 -8.98 -23.03 -6.98
N LYS A 162 -8.52 -21.98 -6.29
CA LYS A 162 -8.26 -22.02 -4.84
C LYS A 162 -9.56 -22.02 -4.04
N ASN A 163 -10.50 -21.14 -4.36
CA ASN A 163 -11.71 -20.95 -3.56
C ASN A 163 -12.63 -22.18 -3.58
N ARG A 164 -12.66 -22.94 -4.69
CA ARG A 164 -13.42 -24.20 -4.77
C ARG A 164 -12.94 -25.28 -3.79
N LEU A 165 -11.71 -25.16 -3.29
CA LEU A 165 -11.11 -26.11 -2.33
C LEU A 165 -11.47 -25.80 -0.88
N THR A 166 -12.12 -24.67 -0.64
CA THR A 166 -12.54 -24.25 0.69
C THR A 166 -13.49 -25.29 1.30
N SER A 167 -13.29 -25.55 2.58
CA SER A 167 -14.12 -26.42 3.42
C SER A 167 -14.51 -25.70 4.71
N ASN A 168 -15.45 -26.28 5.46
CA ASN A 168 -16.12 -25.73 6.65
C ASN A 168 -17.11 -24.59 6.36
N THR A 169 -18.10 -24.45 7.25
CA THR A 169 -19.17 -23.44 7.14
C THR A 169 -18.91 -22.17 7.94
N ILE A 170 -18.20 -22.25 9.07
CA ILE A 170 -18.00 -21.11 9.98
C ILE A 170 -16.64 -20.43 9.75
N ILE A 171 -15.56 -21.21 9.73
CA ILE A 171 -14.20 -20.72 9.46
C ILE A 171 -13.64 -21.52 8.30
N ASN A 172 -13.56 -20.86 7.15
CA ASN A 172 -13.04 -21.45 5.93
C ASN A 172 -11.63 -21.99 6.15
N TYR A 173 -11.39 -23.19 5.60
CA TYR A 173 -10.11 -23.86 5.68
C TYR A 173 -9.77 -24.59 4.37
N ILE A 174 -8.49 -24.56 3.98
CA ILE A 174 -7.93 -25.40 2.90
C ILE A 174 -6.92 -26.34 3.54
N ALA A 175 -7.16 -27.65 3.43
CA ALA A 175 -6.23 -28.67 3.87
C ALA A 175 -4.99 -28.72 2.97
N LYS A 176 -3.87 -29.25 3.48
CA LYS A 176 -2.60 -29.32 2.72
C LYS A 176 -2.77 -30.02 1.38
N ASP A 177 -3.40 -31.19 1.36
CA ASP A 177 -3.52 -32.00 0.13
C ASP A 177 -4.39 -31.28 -0.91
N ALA A 178 -5.46 -30.61 -0.47
CA ALA A 178 -6.28 -29.77 -1.33
C ALA A 178 -5.49 -28.54 -1.85
N LEU A 179 -4.71 -27.86 -1.00
CA LEU A 179 -3.85 -26.76 -1.43
C LEU A 179 -2.87 -27.22 -2.51
N TYR A 180 -2.29 -28.42 -2.33
CA TYR A 180 -1.31 -28.97 -3.25
C TYR A 180 -1.94 -29.40 -4.58
N SER A 181 -3.24 -29.74 -4.59
CA SER A 181 -3.95 -30.10 -5.82
C SER A 181 -4.40 -28.91 -6.67
N ILE A 182 -4.09 -27.66 -6.28
CA ILE A 182 -4.40 -26.49 -7.12
C ILE A 182 -3.70 -26.65 -8.48
N PRO A 183 -4.46 -26.69 -9.59
CA PRO A 183 -3.88 -26.75 -10.93
C PRO A 183 -3.16 -25.44 -11.25
N VAL A 184 -1.97 -25.53 -11.84
CA VAL A 184 -1.15 -24.39 -12.30
C VAL A 184 -0.74 -24.65 -13.75
N ILE A 185 -0.93 -23.67 -14.63
CA ILE A 185 -0.52 -23.81 -16.03
C ILE A 185 1.00 -23.72 -16.13
N GLU A 186 1.63 -24.61 -16.88
CA GLU A 186 3.07 -24.58 -17.12
C GLU A 186 3.38 -23.67 -18.31
N LEU A 187 4.23 -22.67 -18.08
CA LEU A 187 4.79 -21.79 -19.11
C LEU A 187 6.30 -22.02 -19.22
N LYS A 188 6.91 -21.66 -20.34
CA LYS A 188 8.35 -21.62 -20.54
C LYS A 188 8.99 -20.54 -19.68
N GLU A 189 10.24 -20.79 -19.30
CA GLU A 189 11.05 -19.95 -18.43
C GLU A 189 10.97 -18.45 -18.79
N LYS A 190 11.12 -18.08 -20.06
CA LYS A 190 11.07 -16.66 -20.48
C LYS A 190 9.69 -16.01 -20.27
N ALA A 191 8.60 -16.74 -20.50
CA ALA A 191 7.26 -16.21 -20.27
C ALA A 191 6.97 -16.07 -18.76
N GLN A 192 7.40 -17.06 -17.96
CA GLN A 192 7.33 -16.97 -16.50
C GLN A 192 8.13 -15.77 -15.98
N LYS A 193 9.37 -15.60 -16.47
CA LYS A 193 10.26 -14.49 -16.13
C LYS A 193 9.63 -13.14 -16.46
N TYR A 194 9.06 -12.97 -17.66
CA TYR A 194 8.39 -11.73 -18.05
C TYR A 194 7.29 -11.32 -17.06
N ILE A 195 6.43 -12.28 -16.67
CA ILE A 195 5.34 -12.03 -15.71
C ILE A 195 5.90 -11.79 -14.30
N GLY A 196 6.84 -12.63 -13.86
CA GLY A 196 7.46 -12.54 -12.55
C GLY A 196 8.22 -11.23 -12.36
N ASP A 197 8.88 -10.73 -13.40
CA ASP A 197 9.63 -9.48 -13.37
C ASP A 197 8.71 -8.26 -13.17
N LYS A 198 7.45 -8.28 -13.64
CA LYS A 198 6.49 -7.21 -13.29
C LYS A 198 6.24 -7.13 -11.79
N VAL A 199 6.17 -8.27 -11.11
CA VAL A 199 6.03 -8.30 -9.65
C VAL A 199 7.33 -7.82 -8.98
N ARG A 200 8.51 -8.28 -9.43
CA ARG A 200 9.80 -7.82 -8.88
C ARG A 200 10.03 -6.32 -9.07
N GLN A 201 9.67 -5.80 -10.24
CA GLN A 201 9.68 -4.37 -10.53
C GLN A 201 8.76 -3.61 -9.57
N ALA A 202 7.58 -4.14 -9.25
CA ALA A 202 6.69 -3.55 -8.25
C ALA A 202 7.31 -3.57 -6.84
N GLU A 203 7.99 -4.65 -6.45
CA GLU A 203 8.70 -4.73 -5.16
C GLU A 203 9.81 -3.68 -5.07
N ARG A 204 10.63 -3.55 -6.14
CA ARG A 204 11.68 -2.52 -6.26
C ARG A 204 11.13 -1.11 -6.11
N LEU A 205 10.09 -0.75 -6.88
CA LEU A 205 9.49 0.59 -6.81
C LEU A 205 8.95 0.91 -5.40
N ARG A 206 8.37 -0.07 -4.69
CA ARG A 206 7.92 0.12 -3.31
C ARG A 206 9.08 0.33 -2.34
N ALA A 207 10.15 -0.47 -2.47
CA ALA A 207 11.33 -0.32 -1.64
C ALA A 207 11.98 1.05 -1.84
N TRP A 208 12.14 1.46 -3.11
CA TRP A 208 12.68 2.76 -3.47
C TRP A 208 11.80 3.93 -2.99
N ALA A 209 10.47 3.84 -3.12
CA ALA A 209 9.56 4.86 -2.59
C ALA A 209 9.72 5.05 -1.07
N LYS A 210 9.81 3.95 -0.29
CA LYS A 210 10.05 4.02 1.15
C LYS A 210 11.39 4.67 1.49
N LEU A 211 12.43 4.34 0.73
CA LEU A 211 13.75 4.94 0.88
C LEU A 211 13.71 6.45 0.60
N LEU A 212 13.04 6.88 -0.47
CA LEU A 212 12.85 8.30 -0.79
C LEU A 212 12.10 9.03 0.33
N GLU A 213 11.00 8.46 0.83
CA GLU A 213 10.26 9.03 1.96
C GLU A 213 11.15 9.20 3.20
N TYR A 214 11.93 8.17 3.53
CA TYR A 214 12.88 8.22 4.64
C TYR A 214 13.97 9.29 4.44
N ARG A 215 14.53 9.40 3.24
CA ARG A 215 15.54 10.41 2.89
C ARG A 215 14.96 11.82 3.01
N VAL A 216 13.75 12.06 2.49
CA VAL A 216 13.03 13.33 2.60
C VAL A 216 12.75 13.69 4.07
N GLN A 217 12.22 12.74 4.84
CA GLN A 217 11.96 12.94 6.27
C GLN A 217 13.25 13.26 7.04
N SER A 218 14.33 12.51 6.79
CA SER A 218 15.62 12.70 7.44
C SER A 218 16.27 14.03 7.05
N PHE A 219 16.11 14.47 5.79
CA PHE A 219 16.56 15.78 5.33
C PHE A 219 15.83 16.90 6.07
N HIS A 220 14.49 16.86 6.10
CA HIS A 220 13.68 17.88 6.77
C HIS A 220 13.89 17.90 8.29
N SER A 221 14.11 16.74 8.91
CA SER A 221 14.35 16.62 10.36
C SER A 221 15.58 17.39 10.84
N GLN A 222 16.59 17.60 9.98
CA GLN A 222 17.77 18.42 10.30
C GLN A 222 17.42 19.89 10.55
N PHE A 223 16.27 20.36 10.05
CA PHE A 223 15.79 21.73 10.21
C PHE A 223 14.77 21.89 11.34
N ILE A 224 14.34 20.79 11.96
CA ILE A 224 13.39 20.80 13.07
C ILE A 224 14.18 20.68 14.37
N PRO A 225 14.08 21.65 15.29
CA PRO A 225 14.77 21.58 16.57
C PRO A 225 14.42 20.32 17.36
N ASP A 226 15.39 19.84 18.14
CA ASP A 226 15.23 18.64 18.95
C ASP A 226 14.06 18.78 19.94
N GLN A 227 13.29 17.71 20.04
CA GLN A 227 12.08 17.60 20.86
C GLN A 227 12.26 16.63 22.03
N MET A 228 13.44 15.99 22.20
CA MET A 228 13.67 14.96 23.21
C MET A 228 13.53 15.48 24.65
N ASN A 229 13.91 16.73 24.90
CA ASN A 229 13.88 17.34 26.25
C ASN A 229 12.54 18.03 26.60
N LEU A 230 11.51 17.86 25.76
CA LEU A 230 10.20 18.44 26.00
C LEU A 230 9.38 17.60 26.98
N ASP A 231 8.69 18.26 27.92
CA ASP A 231 7.80 17.58 28.86
C ASP A 231 6.39 17.41 28.27
N PHE A 232 6.18 16.30 27.56
CA PHE A 232 4.89 15.91 27.02
C PHE A 232 3.86 15.51 28.09
N GLY A 233 4.29 15.30 29.34
CA GLY A 233 3.42 15.03 30.48
C GLY A 233 2.89 16.31 31.16
N LYS A 234 3.36 17.49 30.74
CA LYS A 234 3.06 18.77 31.38
C LYS A 234 1.57 19.11 31.33
N LYS A 235 0.94 19.15 32.52
CA LYS A 235 -0.50 19.42 32.66
C LYS A 235 -0.84 20.89 32.91
N THR A 236 0.13 21.71 33.29
CA THR A 236 -0.06 23.13 33.62
C THR A 236 0.62 24.03 32.60
N ARG A 237 0.07 25.23 32.40
CA ARG A 237 0.57 26.19 31.41
C ARG A 237 0.12 27.61 31.75
N LYS A 238 0.88 28.58 31.26
CA LYS A 238 0.52 29.98 31.25
C LYS A 238 0.57 30.43 29.80
N VAL A 239 -0.60 30.69 29.22
CA VAL A 239 -0.72 31.17 27.84
C VAL A 239 -0.67 32.69 27.88
N SER A 240 0.11 33.28 26.98
CA SER A 240 0.18 34.74 26.86
C SER A 240 -1.08 35.29 26.18
N SER A 241 -1.53 36.49 26.56
CA SER A 241 -2.78 37.06 26.06
C SER A 241 -2.77 37.30 24.54
N ASP A 242 -1.60 37.54 23.94
CA ASP A 242 -1.40 37.68 22.49
C ASP A 242 -1.59 36.37 21.71
N ARG A 243 -1.52 35.22 22.40
CA ARG A 243 -1.69 33.89 21.80
C ARG A 243 -3.03 33.25 22.12
N MET A 244 -3.80 33.86 23.01
CA MET A 244 -5.16 33.42 23.27
C MET A 244 -6.04 33.66 22.05
N THR A 245 -6.91 32.71 21.79
CA THR A 245 -7.95 32.78 20.77
C THR A 245 -9.32 32.65 21.44
N GLU A 246 -10.39 32.61 20.66
CA GLU A 246 -11.74 32.33 21.16
C GLU A 246 -11.85 30.93 21.82
N ARG A 247 -10.86 30.06 21.62
CA ARG A 247 -10.73 28.79 22.35
C ARG A 247 -10.26 29.09 23.76
N LEU A 248 -11.11 28.86 24.76
CA LEU A 248 -10.76 28.99 26.18
C LEU A 248 -10.55 27.63 26.89
N ASP A 249 -10.69 26.52 26.17
CA ASP A 249 -10.47 25.19 26.74
C ASP A 249 -8.98 24.86 26.88
N ALA A 250 -8.61 24.27 28.02
CA ALA A 250 -7.21 23.95 28.33
C ALA A 250 -6.60 22.88 27.40
N HIS A 251 -7.44 22.08 26.72
CA HIS A 251 -7.00 21.07 25.75
C HIS A 251 -6.34 21.73 24.53
N PHE A 252 -6.88 22.85 24.06
CA PHE A 252 -6.39 23.58 22.89
C PHE A 252 -4.94 24.11 23.01
N TYR A 253 -4.47 24.36 24.23
CA TYR A 253 -3.13 24.91 24.47
C TYR A 253 -2.23 23.90 25.19
N PRO A 254 -1.61 22.89 24.58
CA PRO A 254 -0.78 21.92 25.30
C PRO A 254 0.42 22.58 26.01
N GLY A 255 0.68 22.25 27.27
CA GLY A 255 1.77 22.87 28.04
C GLY A 255 3.18 22.65 27.44
N VAL A 256 3.36 21.53 26.75
CA VAL A 256 4.59 21.19 26.01
C VAL A 256 4.83 22.12 24.81
N VAL A 257 3.76 22.62 24.18
CA VAL A 257 3.86 23.53 23.03
C VAL A 257 4.39 24.89 23.50
N GLU A 258 3.87 25.43 24.59
CA GLU A 258 4.39 26.68 25.18
C GLU A 258 5.88 26.58 25.52
N GLN A 259 6.32 25.45 26.08
CA GLN A 259 7.73 25.23 26.38
C GLN A 259 8.59 25.33 25.11
N TYR A 260 8.18 24.63 24.04
CA TYR A 260 8.93 24.61 22.79
C TYR A 260 9.01 25.98 22.11
N LEU A 261 7.92 26.74 22.15
CA LEU A 261 7.85 28.08 21.56
C LEU A 261 8.76 29.07 22.30
N ASN A 262 8.75 29.03 23.65
CA ASN A 262 9.61 29.88 24.48
C ASN A 262 11.10 29.58 24.29
N THR A 263 11.46 28.33 24.00
CA THR A 263 12.87 27.96 23.70
C THR A 263 13.34 28.42 22.32
N HIS A 264 12.42 28.78 21.41
CA HIS A 264 12.75 29.20 20.04
C HIS A 264 11.99 30.48 19.66
N PRO A 265 12.25 31.60 20.36
CA PRO A 265 11.51 32.84 20.15
C PRO A 265 11.62 33.31 18.70
N CYS A 266 10.53 33.87 18.17
CA CYS A 266 10.44 34.43 16.81
C CYS A 266 10.70 33.46 15.65
N LYS A 267 10.73 32.14 15.89
CA LYS A 267 10.93 31.11 14.86
C LYS A 267 9.65 30.43 14.37
N PHE A 268 8.47 30.97 14.68
CA PHE A 268 7.20 30.33 14.31
C PHE A 268 6.32 31.25 13.48
N LYS A 269 5.55 30.64 12.59
CA LYS A 269 4.42 31.26 11.89
C LYS A 269 3.21 30.35 12.02
N SER A 270 2.02 30.93 12.07
CA SER A 270 0.78 30.16 11.98
C SER A 270 0.71 29.44 10.64
N LEU A 271 0.10 28.25 10.62
CA LEU A 271 -0.08 27.48 9.40
C LEU A 271 -0.87 28.29 8.36
N ASN A 272 -1.84 29.11 8.79
CA ASN A 272 -2.57 30.03 7.92
C ASN A 272 -1.64 30.92 7.09
N ALA A 273 -0.59 31.48 7.70
CA ALA A 273 0.36 32.35 7.02
C ALA A 273 1.29 31.62 6.04
N LEU A 274 1.27 30.29 6.07
CA LEU A 274 2.10 29.39 5.25
C LEU A 274 1.28 28.61 4.22
N THR A 275 -0.03 28.76 4.22
CA THR A 275 -0.96 28.06 3.33
C THR A 275 -1.69 29.05 2.44
N THR A 276 -2.04 28.65 1.23
CA THR A 276 -2.99 29.43 0.41
C THR A 276 -4.42 29.22 0.87
N VAL A 277 -4.76 28.02 1.34
CA VAL A 277 -6.09 27.67 1.85
C VAL A 277 -6.02 26.39 2.69
N ILE A 278 -6.90 26.29 3.69
CA ILE A 278 -7.19 25.05 4.43
C ILE A 278 -8.70 24.86 4.37
N TYR A 279 -9.17 23.67 3.96
CA TYR A 279 -10.60 23.42 3.80
C TYR A 279 -10.96 21.96 4.04
N ASN A 280 -12.20 21.73 4.48
CA ASN A 280 -12.82 20.41 4.44
C ASN A 280 -13.42 20.18 3.05
N GLY A 281 -13.34 18.93 2.57
CA GLY A 281 -13.93 18.52 1.31
C GLY A 281 -15.46 18.61 1.28
N GLN A 282 -16.08 17.93 0.32
CA GLN A 282 -17.52 17.86 0.16
C GLN A 282 -17.93 16.49 -0.35
N THR A 283 -18.87 15.85 0.34
CA THR A 283 -19.44 14.57 -0.10
C THR A 283 -20.48 14.79 -1.21
N GLN A 284 -20.42 13.97 -2.25
CA GLN A 284 -21.35 13.99 -3.37
C GLN A 284 -22.03 12.62 -3.52
N PRO A 285 -23.25 12.54 -4.05
CA PRO A 285 -23.92 11.28 -4.36
C PRO A 285 -23.20 10.53 -5.48
N GLU A 286 -23.33 9.20 -5.52
CA GLU A 286 -22.73 8.38 -6.57
C GLU A 286 -23.36 8.67 -7.93
N SER A 287 -22.52 8.66 -8.98
CA SER A 287 -22.92 8.91 -10.36
C SER A 287 -22.10 8.03 -11.30
N ILE A 288 -22.73 7.51 -12.35
CA ILE A 288 -22.10 6.61 -13.32
C ILE A 288 -21.83 7.33 -14.65
N ASP A 289 -22.71 8.27 -15.03
CA ASP A 289 -22.65 8.96 -16.33
C ASP A 289 -21.68 10.15 -16.28
N GLU A 290 -22.12 11.28 -15.72
CA GLU A 290 -21.28 12.45 -15.50
C GLU A 290 -20.74 12.40 -14.06
N PHE A 291 -19.46 12.05 -13.94
CA PHE A 291 -18.83 11.85 -12.64
C PHE A 291 -17.48 12.56 -12.51
N CYS A 292 -17.12 12.84 -11.27
CA CYS A 292 -15.76 13.11 -10.85
C CYS A 292 -15.33 12.03 -9.84
N GLU A 293 -14.03 11.89 -9.66
CA GLU A 293 -13.45 10.96 -8.70
C GLU A 293 -13.38 11.60 -7.31
N GLN A 294 -13.96 10.93 -6.31
CA GLN A 294 -13.96 11.37 -4.92
C GLN A 294 -13.16 10.45 -4.02
N ILE A 295 -12.22 11.04 -3.29
CA ILE A 295 -11.46 10.36 -2.23
C ILE A 295 -12.14 10.54 -0.88
N THR A 296 -12.10 9.49 -0.07
CA THR A 296 -12.62 9.45 1.30
C THR A 296 -11.49 9.12 2.27
N VAL A 297 -11.79 9.01 3.57
CA VAL A 297 -10.83 8.53 4.58
C VAL A 297 -10.25 7.16 4.22
N ALA A 298 -10.99 6.29 3.51
CA ALA A 298 -10.49 4.99 3.05
C ALA A 298 -9.34 5.09 2.02
N ASN A 299 -9.24 6.22 1.32
CA ASN A 299 -8.19 6.51 0.34
C ASN A 299 -6.98 7.23 0.96
N LEU A 300 -7.05 7.60 2.24
CA LEU A 300 -5.93 8.17 2.97
C LEU A 300 -4.99 7.06 3.47
N SER A 301 -3.72 7.41 3.58
CA SER A 301 -2.69 6.56 4.18
C SER A 301 -1.63 7.40 4.88
N THR A 302 -0.71 6.72 5.56
CA THR A 302 0.51 7.31 6.14
C THR A 302 1.30 8.14 5.14
N SER A 303 1.32 7.74 3.86
CA SER A 303 2.22 8.29 2.84
C SER A 303 1.49 8.99 1.70
N PHE A 304 0.78 8.23 0.86
CA PHE A 304 0.21 8.70 -0.41
C PHE A 304 -1.25 8.29 -0.57
N ILE A 305 -1.96 8.87 -1.53
CA ILE A 305 -3.33 8.47 -1.84
C ILE A 305 -3.33 7.00 -2.27
N LYS A 306 -4.25 6.20 -1.73
CA LYS A 306 -4.36 4.76 -2.03
C LYS A 306 -5.76 4.36 -2.52
N GLY A 307 -5.80 3.19 -3.15
CA GLY A 307 -7.04 2.56 -3.58
C GLY A 307 -7.73 3.34 -4.71
N GLN A 308 -8.95 2.90 -5.03
CA GLN A 308 -9.74 3.52 -6.09
C GLN A 308 -10.69 4.57 -5.50
N PRO A 309 -10.72 5.80 -6.05
CA PRO A 309 -11.73 6.79 -5.70
C PRO A 309 -13.14 6.33 -6.07
N ARG A 310 -14.14 6.88 -5.39
CA ARG A 310 -15.56 6.69 -5.74
C ARG A 310 -15.91 7.57 -6.94
N LYS A 311 -16.84 7.11 -7.78
CA LYS A 311 -17.42 7.94 -8.85
C LYS A 311 -18.67 8.65 -8.33
N VAL A 312 -18.64 9.98 -8.33
CA VAL A 312 -19.70 10.82 -7.75
C VAL A 312 -20.09 11.96 -8.68
N SER A 313 -21.29 12.53 -8.51
CA SER A 313 -21.71 13.68 -9.29
C SER A 313 -20.72 14.85 -9.17
N SER A 314 -20.39 15.47 -10.30
CA SER A 314 -19.50 16.63 -10.33
C SER A 314 -20.09 17.80 -9.55
N PRO A 315 -19.32 18.44 -8.65
CA PRO A 315 -19.81 19.59 -7.91
C PRO A 315 -19.94 20.83 -8.81
N SER A 316 -20.87 21.73 -8.47
CA SER A 316 -21.02 23.00 -9.19
C SER A 316 -19.82 23.94 -9.04
N LYS A 317 -19.06 23.81 -7.95
CA LYS A 317 -17.80 24.54 -7.72
C LYS A 317 -16.61 23.58 -7.73
N VAL A 318 -15.56 23.98 -8.44
CA VAL A 318 -14.32 23.22 -8.62
C VAL A 318 -13.17 23.66 -7.70
N ASP A 319 -13.44 24.54 -6.74
CA ASP A 319 -12.46 25.09 -5.81
C ASP A 319 -11.93 24.06 -4.79
N LYS A 320 -12.70 23.01 -4.53
CA LYS A 320 -12.37 21.94 -3.58
C LYS A 320 -11.61 20.75 -4.18
N PHE A 321 -11.26 20.77 -5.46
CA PHE A 321 -10.38 19.72 -5.99
C PHE A 321 -8.96 19.87 -5.41
N ILE A 322 -8.37 18.73 -5.04
CA ILE A 322 -6.98 18.71 -4.57
C ILE A 322 -6.02 19.04 -5.72
N LYS A 323 -4.80 19.41 -5.36
CA LYS A 323 -3.68 19.67 -6.28
C LYS A 323 -2.46 18.89 -5.81
N ALA A 324 -1.51 18.63 -6.71
CA ALA A 324 -0.22 18.10 -6.31
C ALA A 324 0.40 18.92 -5.16
N HIS A 325 1.06 18.21 -4.24
CA HIS A 325 1.67 18.71 -3.01
C HIS A 325 0.69 19.19 -1.91
N ASP A 326 -0.62 19.07 -2.10
CA ASP A 326 -1.56 19.21 -0.98
C ASP A 326 -1.25 18.16 0.11
N ILE A 327 -1.56 18.49 1.36
CA ILE A 327 -1.49 17.55 2.49
C ILE A 327 -2.92 17.25 2.94
N LEU A 328 -3.28 15.97 3.01
CA LEU A 328 -4.60 15.52 3.40
C LEU A 328 -4.57 14.86 4.78
N MET A 329 -5.63 15.07 5.55
CA MET A 329 -5.82 14.37 6.82
C MET A 329 -7.29 14.06 7.07
N CYS A 330 -7.54 12.99 7.82
CA CYS A 330 -8.86 12.74 8.37
C CYS A 330 -9.18 13.78 9.46
N ASN A 331 -10.34 14.43 9.36
CA ASN A 331 -10.74 15.49 10.31
C ASN A 331 -11.75 15.03 11.37
N ALA A 332 -12.22 13.78 11.29
CA ALA A 332 -13.27 13.21 12.13
C ALA A 332 -13.06 11.70 12.32
N ALA A 333 -13.03 11.22 13.56
CA ALA A 333 -12.83 9.79 13.82
C ALA A 333 -13.50 9.33 15.11
N HIS A 334 -13.97 8.08 15.13
CA HIS A 334 -14.51 7.44 16.35
C HIS A 334 -13.49 7.38 17.49
N ASN A 335 -12.20 7.25 17.15
CA ASN A 335 -11.11 7.42 18.10
C ASN A 335 -10.27 8.62 17.69
N LYS A 336 -10.25 9.64 18.55
CA LYS A 336 -9.51 10.89 18.34
C LYS A 336 -8.02 10.67 18.03
N SER A 337 -7.41 9.56 18.48
CA SER A 337 -5.99 9.29 18.22
C SER A 337 -5.68 9.10 16.74
N TYR A 338 -6.67 8.81 15.89
CA TYR A 338 -6.47 8.68 14.45
C TYR A 338 -6.28 10.03 13.74
N ILE A 339 -6.88 11.12 14.26
CA ILE A 339 -6.78 12.45 13.64
C ILE A 339 -5.33 12.97 13.76
N GLY A 340 -4.71 13.30 12.63
CA GLY A 340 -3.33 13.79 12.58
C GLY A 340 -2.24 12.73 12.77
N ARG A 341 -2.59 11.45 12.95
CA ARG A 341 -1.61 10.36 13.02
C ARG A 341 -0.99 10.06 11.66
N GLU A 342 -1.79 10.22 10.61
CA GLU A 342 -1.41 10.02 9.22
C GLU A 342 -1.68 11.32 8.45
N LEU A 343 -0.71 11.75 7.65
CA LEU A 343 -0.83 12.90 6.76
C LEU A 343 -0.47 12.45 5.35
N THR A 344 -1.48 12.34 4.49
CA THR A 344 -1.33 11.85 3.13
C THR A 344 -0.81 12.97 2.24
N TYR A 345 0.28 12.74 1.51
CA TYR A 345 0.82 13.67 0.53
C TYR A 345 0.16 13.42 -0.85
N VAL A 346 -0.28 14.49 -1.52
CA VAL A 346 -0.87 14.39 -2.86
C VAL A 346 0.25 14.40 -3.90
N HIS A 347 0.55 13.22 -4.46
CA HIS A 347 1.61 13.03 -5.46
C HIS A 347 1.15 13.16 -6.91
N THR A 348 -0.12 13.54 -7.15
CA THR A 348 -0.75 13.48 -8.47
C THR A 348 -1.49 14.78 -8.81
N ASP A 349 -1.55 15.10 -10.09
CA ASP A 349 -2.34 16.21 -10.64
C ASP A 349 -3.77 15.80 -11.03
N LYS A 350 -4.17 14.56 -10.74
CA LYS A 350 -5.55 14.09 -10.95
C LYS A 350 -6.54 14.99 -10.20
N LYS A 351 -7.63 15.33 -10.87
CA LYS A 351 -8.75 16.09 -10.27
C LYS A 351 -9.55 15.19 -9.33
N LEU A 352 -9.09 15.09 -8.09
CA LEU A 352 -9.75 14.32 -7.04
C LEU A 352 -10.49 15.24 -6.06
N LEU A 353 -11.74 14.91 -5.78
CA LEU A 353 -12.58 15.63 -4.84
C LEU A 353 -12.49 14.99 -3.45
N PRO A 354 -12.01 15.69 -2.41
CA PRO A 354 -12.04 15.15 -1.05
C PRO A 354 -13.47 15.15 -0.51
N SER A 355 -13.85 14.12 0.25
CA SER A 355 -15.12 14.09 1.00
C SER A 355 -15.09 15.04 2.20
N THR A 356 -16.24 15.27 2.84
CA THR A 356 -16.35 16.17 4.00
C THR A 356 -15.42 15.80 5.17
N GLU A 357 -15.06 14.52 5.29
CA GLU A 357 -14.22 13.98 6.37
C GLU A 357 -12.70 14.07 6.07
N VAL A 358 -12.36 14.55 4.87
CA VAL A 358 -10.99 14.78 4.42
C VAL A 358 -10.72 16.28 4.42
N MET A 359 -9.82 16.71 5.30
CA MET A 359 -9.29 18.07 5.31
C MET A 359 -8.08 18.17 4.38
N THR A 360 -8.02 19.25 3.61
CA THR A 360 -6.93 19.58 2.71
C THR A 360 -6.19 20.82 3.22
N ILE A 361 -4.87 20.72 3.35
CA ILE A 361 -3.96 21.80 3.70
C ILE A 361 -3.13 22.11 2.44
N ARG A 362 -3.37 23.26 1.82
CA ARG A 362 -2.63 23.70 0.62
C ARG A 362 -1.52 24.65 1.01
N VAL A 363 -0.30 24.14 1.07
CA VAL A 363 0.89 24.90 1.45
C VAL A 363 1.23 25.91 0.34
N ASN A 364 1.60 27.14 0.72
CA ASN A 364 2.19 28.10 -0.20
C ASN A 364 3.66 27.73 -0.44
N ARG A 365 3.89 27.04 -1.57
CA ARG A 365 5.21 26.54 -1.97
C ARG A 365 6.19 27.63 -2.41
N ASP A 366 5.81 28.90 -2.44
CA ASP A 366 6.77 30.01 -2.58
C ASP A 366 7.51 30.30 -1.26
N LEU A 367 6.89 29.89 -0.13
CA LEU A 367 7.41 30.16 1.21
C LEU A 367 8.27 29.01 1.73
N LEU A 368 7.81 27.77 1.57
CA LEU A 368 8.46 26.55 2.07
C LEU A 368 7.90 25.29 1.38
N PRO A 369 8.65 24.17 1.38
CA PRO A 369 8.21 22.91 0.76
C PRO A 369 7.02 22.32 1.52
N ALA A 370 6.07 21.72 0.79
CA ALA A 370 4.94 21.04 1.43
C ALA A 370 5.39 19.81 2.22
N SER A 371 6.39 19.09 1.71
CA SER A 371 7.03 17.95 2.38
C SER A 371 7.65 18.31 3.72
N TYR A 372 8.16 19.54 3.89
CA TYR A 372 8.65 20.04 5.18
C TYR A 372 7.50 20.23 6.17
N VAL A 373 6.42 20.89 5.75
CA VAL A 373 5.22 21.09 6.61
C VAL A 373 4.66 19.75 7.05
N ARG A 374 4.53 18.79 6.13
CA ARG A 374 4.13 17.41 6.44
C ARG A 374 5.05 16.77 7.49
N THR A 375 6.37 16.85 7.29
CA THR A 375 7.36 16.28 8.24
C THR A 375 7.24 16.92 9.63
N TYR A 376 7.07 18.24 9.70
CA TYR A 376 6.89 18.95 10.97
C TYR A 376 5.60 18.53 11.68
N LEU A 377 4.49 18.44 10.95
CA LEU A 377 3.20 18.04 11.51
C LEU A 377 3.19 16.56 11.97
N LEU A 378 3.99 15.69 11.33
CA LEU A 378 4.20 14.30 11.77
C LEU A 378 5.14 14.17 12.98
N SER A 379 5.87 15.22 13.35
CA SER A 379 6.70 15.19 14.57
C SER A 379 5.84 15.01 15.82
N ARG A 380 6.44 14.57 16.93
CA ARG A 380 5.72 14.36 18.20
C ARG A 380 4.98 15.62 18.66
N LEU A 381 5.60 16.79 18.52
CA LEU A 381 4.97 18.07 18.81
C LEU A 381 3.88 18.44 17.80
N GLY A 382 4.12 18.20 16.51
CA GLY A 382 3.13 18.42 15.44
C GLY A 382 1.85 17.61 15.66
N TYR A 383 1.97 16.33 16.01
CA TYR A 383 0.85 15.48 16.36
C TYR A 383 0.07 16.01 17.57
N VAL A 384 0.77 16.42 18.64
CA VAL A 384 0.12 17.00 19.84
C VAL A 384 -0.62 18.30 19.51
N LYS A 385 -0.07 19.13 18.61
CA LYS A 385 -0.72 20.34 18.10
C LYS A 385 -1.99 20.02 17.32
N ILE A 386 -1.97 19.04 16.40
CA ILE A 386 -3.18 18.61 15.70
C ILE A 386 -4.21 18.07 16.70
N GLN A 387 -3.79 17.23 17.65
CA GLN A 387 -4.68 16.67 18.68
C GLN A 387 -5.34 17.76 19.53
N SER A 388 -4.66 18.88 19.80
CA SER A 388 -5.23 19.98 20.60
C SER A 388 -6.37 20.71 19.89
N THR A 389 -6.42 20.66 18.56
CA THR A 389 -7.52 21.27 17.78
C THR A 389 -8.85 20.53 17.94
N ILE A 390 -8.81 19.24 18.28
CA ILE A 390 -9.98 18.36 18.32
C ILE A 390 -10.96 18.84 19.39
N ARG A 391 -12.23 18.99 19.00
CA ARG A 391 -13.33 19.40 19.87
C ARG A 391 -14.62 18.64 19.56
N GLY A 392 -15.60 18.77 20.47
CA GLY A 392 -16.91 18.14 20.35
C GLY A 392 -16.93 16.66 20.75
N ILE A 393 -18.14 16.13 20.98
CA ILE A 393 -18.38 14.76 21.44
C ILE A 393 -17.94 13.74 20.38
N THR A 394 -18.13 14.06 19.10
CA THR A 394 -17.78 13.19 17.97
C THR A 394 -16.34 13.36 17.47
N ALA A 395 -15.50 14.11 18.21
CA ALA A 395 -14.08 14.33 17.92
C ALA A 395 -13.80 14.84 16.48
N HIS A 396 -14.02 16.14 16.26
CA HIS A 396 -13.72 16.79 14.98
C HIS A 396 -12.62 17.85 15.11
N SER A 397 -11.84 18.01 14.05
CA SER A 397 -10.93 19.14 13.83
C SER A 397 -11.45 20.01 12.68
N TYR A 398 -11.31 21.33 12.82
CA TYR A 398 -11.83 22.32 11.85
C TYR A 398 -10.70 23.10 11.20
N PRO A 399 -10.87 23.55 9.94
CA PRO A 399 -9.85 24.34 9.24
C PRO A 399 -9.35 25.55 10.02
N ASP A 400 -10.25 26.31 10.67
CA ASP A 400 -9.87 27.50 11.45
C ASP A 400 -8.97 27.17 12.64
N ASP A 401 -9.19 26.04 13.33
CA ASP A 401 -8.34 25.60 14.43
C ASP A 401 -6.98 25.11 13.91
N ILE A 402 -6.97 24.39 12.78
CA ILE A 402 -5.73 23.90 12.14
C ILE A 402 -4.91 25.06 11.56
N ALA A 403 -5.55 26.11 11.07
CA ALA A 403 -4.91 27.32 10.58
C ALA A 403 -4.07 28.04 11.66
N LEU A 404 -4.39 27.83 12.94
CA LEU A 404 -3.69 28.42 14.08
C LEU A 404 -2.44 27.64 14.52
N LEU A 405 -2.16 26.47 13.94
CA LEU A 405 -1.01 25.68 14.35
C LEU A 405 0.30 26.41 14.07
N ASP A 406 1.16 26.51 15.09
CA ASP A 406 2.49 27.08 14.94
C ASP A 406 3.43 26.11 14.18
N ILE A 407 4.00 26.55 13.07
CA ILE A 407 5.00 25.81 12.30
C ILE A 407 6.37 26.48 12.48
N TYR A 408 7.39 25.67 12.77
CA TYR A 408 8.76 26.17 12.91
C TYR A 408 9.31 26.59 11.55
N ILE A 409 9.91 27.78 11.48
CA ILE A 409 10.54 28.35 10.29
C ILE A 409 12.06 28.30 10.47
N PRO A 410 12.75 27.37 9.79
CA PRO A 410 14.18 27.22 9.91
C PRO A 410 14.93 28.31 9.15
N GLU A 411 16.15 28.62 9.60
CA GLU A 411 17.12 29.35 8.80
C GLU A 411 17.80 28.37 7.84
N VAL A 412 17.41 28.43 6.57
CA VAL A 412 18.01 27.60 5.52
C VAL A 412 19.00 28.44 4.74
N ALA A 413 20.27 28.03 4.74
CA ALA A 413 21.31 28.70 3.97
C ALA A 413 20.96 28.73 2.48
N SER A 414 21.29 29.83 1.79
CA SER A 414 20.90 30.06 0.39
C SER A 414 21.30 28.93 -0.56
N ASN A 415 22.46 28.31 -0.32
CA ASN A 415 22.96 27.17 -1.09
C ASN A 415 22.17 25.86 -0.87
N LYS A 416 21.46 25.72 0.26
CA LYS A 416 20.59 24.57 0.56
C LYS A 416 19.13 24.81 0.20
N LYS A 417 18.72 26.05 -0.07
CA LYS A 417 17.31 26.39 -0.34
C LYS A 417 16.77 25.62 -1.55
N HIS A 418 17.52 25.57 -2.66
CA HIS A 418 17.11 24.81 -3.84
C HIS A 418 16.91 23.31 -3.51
N GLN A 419 17.86 22.71 -2.80
CA GLN A 419 17.76 21.31 -2.37
C GLN A 419 16.58 21.05 -1.43
N TRP A 420 16.25 22.02 -0.57
CA TRP A 420 15.12 21.95 0.34
C TRP A 420 13.77 21.90 -0.40
N PHE A 421 13.60 22.71 -1.44
CA PHE A 421 12.40 22.66 -2.29
C PHE A 421 12.33 21.41 -3.18
N LYS A 422 13.48 20.91 -3.65
CA LYS A 422 13.55 19.66 -4.43
C LYS A 422 13.02 18.42 -3.68
N GLN A 423 12.91 18.49 -2.35
CA GLN A 423 12.32 17.39 -1.56
C GLN A 423 10.84 17.14 -1.88
N ASP A 424 10.10 18.14 -2.38
CA ASP A 424 8.74 17.94 -2.86
C ASP A 424 8.71 17.03 -4.09
N ASP A 425 9.67 17.20 -5.01
CA ASP A 425 9.75 16.42 -6.25
C ASP A 425 10.08 14.95 -5.95
N LEU A 426 11.03 14.71 -5.03
CA LEU A 426 11.36 13.36 -4.56
C LEU A 426 10.14 12.66 -3.92
N LEU A 427 9.31 13.40 -3.19
CA LEU A 427 8.12 12.85 -2.57
C LEU A 427 7.01 12.57 -3.60
N VAL A 428 6.92 13.38 -4.67
CA VAL A 428 6.06 13.07 -5.83
C VAL A 428 6.54 11.79 -6.52
N GLN A 429 7.84 11.66 -6.82
CA GLN A 429 8.41 10.45 -7.43
C GLN A 429 8.12 9.20 -6.59
N ALA A 430 8.27 9.28 -5.28
CA ALA A 430 7.93 8.19 -4.37
C ALA A 430 6.44 7.79 -4.47
N GLY A 431 5.54 8.76 -4.54
CA GLY A 431 4.11 8.49 -4.73
C GLY A 431 3.79 7.87 -6.09
N CYS A 432 4.38 8.36 -7.18
CA CYS A 432 4.25 7.76 -8.52
C CYS A 432 4.77 6.32 -8.54
N ALA A 433 5.91 6.04 -7.91
CA ALA A 433 6.47 4.70 -7.78
C ALA A 433 5.52 3.74 -7.04
N VAL A 434 4.87 4.20 -5.96
CA VAL A 434 3.84 3.42 -5.26
C VAL A 434 2.65 3.12 -6.17
N GLU A 435 2.13 4.11 -6.91
CA GLU A 435 1.01 3.91 -7.84
C GLU A 435 1.38 2.91 -8.95
N LEU A 436 2.53 3.09 -9.59
CA LEU A 436 3.00 2.23 -10.67
C LEU A 436 3.31 0.81 -10.19
N SER A 437 3.78 0.63 -8.95
CA SER A 437 3.94 -0.71 -8.36
C SER A 437 2.61 -1.48 -8.28
N GLN A 438 1.49 -0.80 -7.98
CA GLN A 438 0.17 -1.42 -7.92
C GLN A 438 -0.30 -1.81 -9.33
N LYS A 439 -0.07 -0.94 -10.31
CA LYS A 439 -0.35 -1.21 -11.74
C LYS A 439 0.47 -2.39 -12.26
N LEU A 440 1.76 -2.46 -11.96
CA LEU A 440 2.62 -3.59 -12.31
C LEU A 440 2.15 -4.93 -11.73
N THR A 441 1.68 -4.93 -10.48
CA THR A 441 1.14 -6.17 -9.87
C THR A 441 -0.18 -6.58 -10.53
N SER A 442 -1.02 -5.60 -10.89
CA SER A 442 -2.25 -5.83 -11.64
C SER A 442 -1.95 -6.33 -13.06
N CYS A 443 -0.93 -5.78 -13.71
CA CYS A 443 -0.40 -6.21 -14.99
C CYS A 443 0.01 -7.69 -14.95
N ALA A 444 0.85 -8.10 -14.01
CA ALA A 444 1.29 -9.49 -13.88
C ALA A 444 0.10 -10.47 -13.83
N LYS A 445 -0.92 -10.13 -13.03
CA LYS A 445 -2.16 -10.88 -12.91
C LYS A 445 -2.93 -10.95 -14.24
N THR A 446 -3.16 -9.79 -14.87
CA THR A 446 -3.93 -9.69 -16.12
C THR A 446 -3.22 -10.39 -17.28
N LEU A 447 -1.89 -10.44 -17.32
CA LEU A 447 -1.13 -11.21 -18.31
C LEU A 447 -1.41 -12.71 -18.19
N VAL A 448 -1.45 -13.25 -16.96
CA VAL A 448 -1.83 -14.66 -16.75
C VAL A 448 -3.27 -14.93 -17.21
N GLU A 449 -4.19 -14.02 -16.89
CA GLU A 449 -5.59 -14.12 -17.33
C GLU A 449 -5.67 -14.11 -18.86
N ALA A 450 -4.96 -13.19 -19.52
CA ALA A 450 -4.94 -13.07 -20.98
C ALA A 450 -4.38 -14.32 -21.68
N LEU A 451 -3.39 -14.99 -21.09
CA LEU A 451 -2.85 -16.27 -21.60
C LEU A 451 -3.91 -17.38 -21.52
N ILE A 452 -4.57 -17.53 -20.37
CA ILE A 452 -5.59 -18.57 -20.15
C ILE A 452 -6.82 -18.30 -21.04
N GLU A 453 -7.21 -17.04 -21.19
CA GLU A 453 -8.31 -16.62 -22.07
C GLU A 453 -7.93 -16.64 -23.56
N GLY A 454 -6.64 -16.79 -23.89
CA GLY A 454 -6.14 -16.85 -25.26
C GLY A 454 -6.11 -15.51 -26.01
N GLN A 455 -6.17 -14.40 -25.27
CA GLN A 455 -6.06 -13.04 -25.80
C GLN A 455 -4.58 -12.65 -26.03
N LEU A 456 -3.68 -13.32 -25.32
CA LEU A 456 -2.23 -13.21 -25.44
C LEU A 456 -1.65 -14.61 -25.62
N THR A 457 -0.60 -14.74 -26.41
CA THR A 457 0.12 -16.01 -26.58
C THR A 457 1.40 -16.03 -25.78
N GLU A 458 1.81 -17.23 -25.36
CA GLU A 458 3.08 -17.42 -24.67
C GLU A 458 4.28 -16.95 -25.52
N GLN A 459 4.23 -17.19 -26.84
CA GLN A 459 5.29 -16.78 -27.77
C GLN A 459 5.50 -15.26 -27.78
N GLN A 460 4.43 -14.47 -27.65
CA GLN A 460 4.54 -13.01 -27.56
C GLN A 460 5.29 -12.57 -26.30
N LEU A 461 5.06 -13.23 -25.16
CA LEU A 461 5.80 -12.95 -23.93
C LEU A 461 7.27 -13.35 -24.02
N ILE A 462 7.56 -14.48 -24.66
CA ILE A 462 8.93 -14.94 -24.89
C ILE A 462 9.71 -13.94 -25.76
N GLN A 463 9.09 -13.47 -26.84
CA GLN A 463 9.68 -12.47 -27.74
C GLN A 463 9.88 -11.12 -27.03
N ALA A 464 8.91 -10.68 -26.24
CA ALA A 464 9.04 -9.44 -25.46
C ALA A 464 10.17 -9.55 -24.42
N GLN A 465 10.28 -10.69 -23.72
CA GLN A 465 11.37 -10.93 -22.78
C GLN A 465 12.74 -10.96 -23.46
N GLN A 466 12.85 -11.58 -24.64
CA GLN A 466 14.07 -11.58 -25.44
C GLN A 466 14.47 -10.16 -25.87
N ALA A 467 13.53 -9.38 -26.40
CA ALA A 467 13.79 -8.01 -26.80
C ALA A 467 14.26 -7.15 -25.61
N LEU A 468 13.65 -7.30 -24.44
CA LEU A 468 14.08 -6.60 -23.21
C LEU A 468 15.52 -6.96 -22.81
N GLU A 469 15.92 -8.22 -22.94
CA GLU A 469 17.29 -8.67 -22.67
C GLU A 469 18.31 -8.06 -23.66
N ASP A 470 17.87 -7.76 -24.88
CA ASP A 470 18.66 -7.09 -25.91
C ASP A 470 18.59 -5.54 -25.82
N GLY A 471 17.89 -5.00 -24.82
CA GLY A 471 17.73 -3.56 -24.59
C GLY A 471 16.63 -2.88 -25.42
N ASP A 472 15.76 -3.66 -26.08
CA ASP A 472 14.61 -3.17 -26.84
C ASP A 472 13.31 -3.37 -26.04
N ASN A 473 12.67 -2.27 -25.66
CA ASN A 473 11.42 -2.28 -24.89
C ASN A 473 10.15 -2.13 -25.76
N SER A 474 10.27 -2.09 -27.09
CA SER A 474 9.14 -1.82 -28.00
C SER A 474 8.02 -2.86 -27.90
N LEU A 475 8.37 -4.14 -27.77
CA LEU A 475 7.38 -5.22 -27.61
C LEU A 475 6.72 -5.19 -26.22
N ASP A 476 7.46 -4.81 -25.18
CA ASP A 476 6.90 -4.64 -23.84
C ASP A 476 5.90 -3.48 -23.82
N GLN A 477 6.27 -2.33 -24.39
CA GLN A 477 5.37 -1.18 -24.56
C GLN A 477 4.09 -1.56 -25.33
N ALA A 478 4.21 -2.36 -26.40
CA ALA A 478 3.08 -2.82 -27.18
C ALA A 478 2.12 -3.75 -26.40
N ILE A 479 2.64 -4.48 -25.41
CA ILE A 479 1.83 -5.29 -24.49
C ILE A 479 1.21 -4.42 -23.40
N LEU A 480 2.00 -3.55 -22.75
CA LEU A 480 1.54 -2.71 -21.64
C LEU A 480 0.45 -1.72 -22.08
N SER A 481 0.54 -1.16 -23.29
CA SER A 481 -0.46 -0.23 -23.85
C SER A 481 -1.83 -0.87 -24.09
N LYS A 482 -1.93 -2.21 -24.11
CA LYS A 482 -3.19 -2.94 -24.27
C LYS A 482 -3.83 -3.34 -22.94
N LEU A 483 -3.18 -3.09 -21.81
CA LEU A 483 -3.74 -3.41 -20.50
C LEU A 483 -4.71 -2.31 -20.05
N SER A 484 -5.80 -2.72 -19.41
CA SER A 484 -6.74 -1.84 -18.73
C SER A 484 -7.11 -2.42 -17.35
N ALA A 485 -7.88 -1.68 -16.56
CA ALA A 485 -8.41 -2.19 -15.29
C ALA A 485 -9.41 -3.37 -15.50
N GLU A 486 -10.03 -3.43 -16.67
CA GLU A 486 -11.03 -4.43 -17.07
C GLU A 486 -10.41 -5.69 -17.69
N GLY A 487 -9.18 -5.63 -18.22
CA GLY A 487 -8.51 -6.79 -18.80
C GLY A 487 -7.43 -6.44 -19.82
N TYR A 488 -7.13 -7.39 -20.71
CA TYR A 488 -6.17 -7.21 -21.80
C TYR A 488 -6.91 -7.02 -23.14
N ALA A 489 -6.49 -6.01 -23.90
CA ALA A 489 -7.03 -5.64 -25.21
C ALA A 489 -8.55 -5.42 -25.23
N ILE A 490 -9.09 -4.78 -24.18
CA ILE A 490 -10.52 -4.43 -24.08
C ILE A 490 -10.78 -3.13 -24.87
N GLU A 491 -11.64 -3.22 -25.89
CA GLU A 491 -11.99 -2.08 -26.74
C GLU A 491 -12.67 -0.97 -25.94
N GLY A 492 -12.21 0.28 -26.13
CA GLY A 492 -12.75 1.46 -25.43
C GLY A 492 -12.38 1.58 -23.96
N ALA A 493 -11.60 0.64 -23.40
CA ALA A 493 -11.17 0.70 -22.01
C ALA A 493 -10.05 1.73 -21.78
N THR A 494 -9.99 2.28 -20.58
CA THR A 494 -8.93 3.22 -20.20
C THR A 494 -7.63 2.45 -19.95
N PRO A 495 -6.49 2.84 -20.56
CA PRO A 495 -5.22 2.18 -20.33
C PRO A 495 -4.84 2.12 -18.85
N LEU A 496 -4.31 0.98 -18.42
CA LEU A 496 -3.82 0.77 -17.05
C LEU A 496 -2.63 1.70 -16.75
N PHE A 497 -1.75 1.87 -17.73
CA PHE A 497 -0.64 2.81 -17.72
C PHE A 497 -1.00 3.98 -18.64
N SER A 498 -1.23 5.16 -18.06
CA SER A 498 -1.48 6.39 -18.81
C SER A 498 -0.22 6.94 -19.46
N ASP A 499 0.94 6.67 -18.86
CA ASP A 499 2.27 7.02 -19.33
C ASP A 499 3.19 5.83 -19.05
N VAL A 500 3.66 5.17 -20.12
CA VAL A 500 4.56 4.02 -20.02
C VAL A 500 6.01 4.49 -19.91
N ASP A 501 6.35 5.68 -20.41
CA ASP A 501 7.70 6.23 -20.31
C ASP A 501 8.00 6.66 -18.86
N GLU A 502 7.01 7.19 -18.13
CA GLU A 502 7.11 7.44 -16.68
C GLU A 502 7.45 6.15 -15.91
N LEU A 503 6.84 5.01 -16.28
CA LEU A 503 7.17 3.72 -15.68
C LEU A 503 8.64 3.36 -15.88
N TYR A 504 9.15 3.47 -17.11
CA TYR A 504 10.55 3.16 -17.40
C TYR A 504 11.52 4.10 -16.69
N SER A 505 11.23 5.40 -16.69
CA SER A 505 12.02 6.40 -15.99
C SER A 505 12.18 6.06 -14.50
N LEU A 506 11.07 5.76 -13.80
CA LEU A 506 11.15 5.42 -12.37
C LEU A 506 11.81 4.06 -12.11
N LEU A 507 11.65 3.10 -13.03
CA LEU A 507 12.35 1.81 -12.91
C LEU A 507 13.87 1.98 -13.05
N GLU A 508 14.33 2.84 -13.96
CA GLU A 508 15.74 3.15 -14.13
C GLU A 508 16.29 3.88 -12.90
N GLU A 509 15.61 4.91 -12.41
CA GLU A 509 16.01 5.63 -11.19
C GLU A 509 16.08 4.71 -9.96
N ALA A 510 15.12 3.79 -9.82
CA ALA A 510 15.13 2.83 -8.72
C ALA A 510 16.30 1.84 -8.82
N VAL A 511 16.67 1.41 -10.03
CA VAL A 511 17.85 0.54 -10.24
C VAL A 511 19.16 1.29 -9.96
N GLN A 512 19.26 2.55 -10.40
CA GLN A 512 20.42 3.39 -10.10
C GLN A 512 20.58 3.61 -8.59
N ALA A 513 19.49 3.87 -7.88
CA ALA A 513 19.51 4.04 -6.43
C ALA A 513 19.92 2.76 -5.68
N GLU A 514 19.53 1.57 -6.16
CA GLU A 514 20.00 0.28 -5.61
C GLU A 514 21.51 0.06 -5.80
N ALA A 515 22.11 0.62 -6.86
CA ALA A 515 23.54 0.47 -7.15
C ALA A 515 24.42 1.44 -6.35
N GLU A 516 23.84 2.51 -5.79
CA GLU A 516 24.53 3.51 -4.97
C GLU A 516 24.58 3.18 -3.46
N GLU A 517 23.81 2.17 -3.02
CA GLU A 517 23.80 1.63 -1.65
C GLU A 517 24.78 0.46 -1.47
#